data_AF-A0AB39KSD3-F1
#
_entry.id   AF-A0AB39KSD3-F1
#
_cell.length_a   1.000
_cell.length_b   1.000
_cell.length_c   1.000
_cell.angle_alpha   90.00
_cell.angle_beta   90.00
_cell.angle_gamma   90.00
#
_symmetry.space_group_name_H-M   'P 1'
#
loop_
_entity.id
_entity.type
_entity.pdbx_description
1 polymer ?
#
loop_
_entity_poly.entity_id
_entity_poly.type
_entity_poly.pdbx_seq_one_letter_code
_entity_poly.pdbx_strand_id
1 'polypeptide(L)' 'MNPRIRKAVGSLALMVFLFFYVVLALAIFAILPDNRFVHLVYFVVVGLGWGVPIIPLLTWMDKGRFGFK' A
#
# COMPACT_ATOMS: atom_id res chain seq x y z
N MET A 1 -20.21 13.84 -1.06
CA MET A 1 -19.45 13.85 -2.33
C MET A 1 -20.04 12.85 -3.30
N ASN A 2 -20.08 13.19 -4.59
CA ASN A 2 -20.58 12.30 -5.66
C ASN A 2 -19.75 10.99 -5.68
N PRO A 3 -20.35 9.79 -5.76
CA PRO A 3 -19.62 8.51 -5.68
C PRO A 3 -18.48 8.38 -6.70
N ARG A 4 -18.62 9.02 -7.87
CA ARG A 4 -17.60 9.07 -8.93
C ARG A 4 -16.34 9.83 -8.49
N ILE A 5 -16.49 10.96 -7.81
CA ILE A 5 -15.37 11.79 -7.31
C ILE A 5 -14.60 11.03 -6.24
N ARG A 6 -15.31 10.33 -5.35
CA ARG A 6 -14.68 9.54 -4.29
C ARG A 6 -13.81 8.40 -4.83
N LYS A 7 -14.24 7.75 -5.91
CA LYS A 7 -13.43 6.73 -6.62
C LYS A 7 -12.19 7.35 -7.27
N ALA A 8 -12.32 8.52 -7.90
CA ALA A 8 -11.18 9.22 -8.51
C ALA A 8 -10.15 9.69 -7.47
N VAL A 9 -10.62 10.25 -6.34
CA VAL A 9 -9.75 10.65 -5.23
C VAL A 9 -9.09 9.43 -4.58
N GLY A 10 -9.84 8.34 -4.39
CA GLY A 10 -9.27 7.11 -3.84
C GLY A 10 -8.22 6.47 -4.76
N SER A 11 -8.44 6.43 -6.08
CA SER A 11 -7.42 5.95 -7.02
C SER A 11 -6.17 6.84 -7.03
N LEU A 12 -6.35 8.17 -6.95
CA LEU A 12 -5.22 9.09 -6.91
C LEU A 12 -4.44 8.96 -5.59
N ALA A 13 -5.14 8.86 -4.46
CA ALA A 13 -4.53 8.63 -3.15
C ALA A 13 -3.75 7.31 -3.12
N LEU A 14 -4.27 6.24 -3.74
CA LEU A 14 -3.57 4.97 -3.87
C LEU A 14 -2.28 5.10 -4.69
N MET A 15 -2.33 5.79 -5.83
CA MET A 15 -1.15 6.04 -6.66
C MET A 15 -0.07 6.82 -5.89
N VAL A 16 -0.46 7.90 -5.22
CA VAL A 16 0.47 8.71 -4.41
C VAL A 16 1.06 7.89 -3.27
N PHE A 17 0.23 7.14 -2.54
CA PHE A 17 0.68 6.23 -1.49
C PHE A 17 1.69 5.21 -2.02
N LEU A 18 1.37 4.53 -3.14
CA LEU A 18 2.23 3.50 -3.70
C LEU A 18 3.56 4.06 -4.19
N PHE A 19 3.56 5.27 -4.75
CA PHE A 19 4.77 5.98 -5.14
C PHE A 19 5.69 6.20 -3.93
N PHE A 20 5.18 6.82 -2.86
CA PHE A 20 5.97 7.04 -1.64
C PHE A 20 6.40 5.73 -0.97
N TYR A 21 5.54 4.72 -0.99
CA TYR A 21 5.84 3.40 -0.46
C TYR A 21 7.05 2.76 -1.15
N VAL A 22 7.07 2.76 -2.49
CA VAL A 22 8.17 2.20 -3.27
C VAL A 22 9.46 3.00 -3.05
N VAL A 23 9.38 4.33 -3.04
CA VAL A 23 10.56 5.18 -2.78
C VAL A 23 11.14 4.87 -1.39
N LEU A 24 10.30 4.77 -0.37
CA LEU A 24 10.74 4.42 0.99
C LEU A 24 11.32 3.01 1.05
N ALA A 25 10.70 2.04 0.37
CA ALA A 25 11.20 0.68 0.29
C ALA A 25 12.61 0.65 -0.33
N LEU A 26 12.83 1.34 -1.45
CA LEU A 26 14.15 1.40 -2.08
C LEU A 26 15.19 2.09 -1.16
N ALA A 27 14.80 3.15 -0.46
CA ALA A 27 15.67 3.84 0.48
C ALA A 27 16.09 2.94 1.65
N ILE A 28 15.16 2.12 2.19
CA ILE A 28 15.49 1.16 3.25
C ILE A 28 16.35 0.03 2.68
N PHE A 29 16.05 -0.49 1.49
CA PHE A 29 16.85 -1.51 0.82
C PHE A 29 18.32 -1.09 0.68
N ALA A 30 18.58 0.18 0.35
CA ALA A 30 19.93 0.70 0.15
C ALA A 30 20.83 0.66 1.41
N ILE A 31 20.25 0.54 2.61
CA ILE A 31 21.01 0.50 3.88
C ILE A 31 21.05 -0.90 4.51
N LEU A 32 20.42 -1.91 3.88
CA LEU A 32 20.42 -3.27 4.38
C LEU A 32 21.78 -3.96 4.14
N PRO A 33 22.25 -4.80 5.08
CA PRO A 33 23.48 -5.56 4.91
C PRO A 33 23.32 -6.59 3.79
N ASP A 34 24.42 -6.88 3.08
CA ASP A 34 24.44 -7.85 1.98
C ASP A 34 24.29 -9.29 2.50
N ASN A 35 23.04 -9.67 2.77
CA ASN A 35 22.67 -11.00 3.24
C ASN A 35 21.38 -11.43 2.54
N ARG A 36 21.47 -12.55 1.81
CA ARG A 36 20.34 -13.12 1.05
C ARG A 36 19.11 -13.40 1.91
N PHE A 37 19.28 -13.86 3.15
CA PHE A 37 18.15 -14.12 4.04
C PHE A 37 17.45 -12.83 4.47
N VAL A 38 18.24 -11.79 4.77
CA VAL A 38 17.73 -10.46 5.13
C VAL A 38 16.95 -9.85 3.96
N HIS A 39 17.47 -9.92 2.74
CA HIS A 39 16.77 -9.46 1.54
C HIS A 39 15.47 -10.23 1.32
N LEU A 40 15.48 -11.55 1.48
CA LEU A 40 14.29 -12.38 1.30
C LEU A 40 13.18 -11.99 2.28
N VAL A 41 13.50 -11.90 3.57
CA VAL A 41 12.53 -11.49 4.61
C VAL A 41 12.04 -10.07 4.34
N TYR A 42 12.94 -9.16 3.97
CA TYR A 42 12.61 -7.79 3.65
C TYR A 42 11.59 -7.70 2.50
N PHE A 43 11.84 -8.38 1.38
CA PHE A 43 10.93 -8.36 0.24
C PHE A 43 9.58 -9.03 0.53
N VAL A 44 9.54 -10.06 1.39
CA VAL A 44 8.27 -10.66 1.84
C VAL A 44 7.47 -9.64 2.67
N VAL A 45 8.11 -8.98 3.63
CA VAL A 45 7.43 -8.02 4.52
C VAL A 45 6.97 -6.79 3.75
N VAL A 46 7.82 -6.21 2.89
CA VAL A 46 7.46 -5.04 2.07
C VAL A 46 6.45 -5.42 0.98
N GLY A 47 6.64 -6.56 0.33
CA GLY A 47 5.74 -7.06 -0.71
C GLY A 47 4.34 -7.40 -0.20
N LEU A 48 4.18 -7.73 1.09
CA LEU A 48 2.87 -8.00 1.70
C LEU A 48 2.34 -6.80 2.49
N GLY A 49 3.22 -5.93 3.01
CA GLY A 49 2.86 -4.84 3.91
C GLY A 49 2.08 -3.71 3.26
N TRP A 50 2.27 -3.47 1.96
CA TRP A 50 1.56 -2.40 1.23
C TRP A 50 0.04 -2.61 1.13
N GLY A 51 -0.44 -3.85 1.27
CA GLY A 51 -1.88 -4.18 1.17
C GLY A 51 -2.73 -3.65 2.32
N VAL A 52 -2.16 -3.54 3.52
CA VAL A 52 -2.85 -3.09 4.74
C VAL A 52 -3.46 -1.69 4.60
N PRO A 53 -2.72 -0.65 4.16
CA PRO A 53 -3.27 0.70 4.00
C PRO A 53 -4.32 0.84 2.88
N ILE A 54 -4.48 -0.15 2.00
CA ILE A 54 -5.48 -0.12 0.93
C ILE A 54 -6.88 -0.43 1.47
N ILE A 55 -6.99 -1.26 2.50
CA ILE A 55 -8.25 -1.69 3.12
C ILE A 55 -9.12 -0.49 3.57
N PRO A 56 -8.62 0.48 4.36
CA PRO A 56 -9.42 1.64 4.76
C PRO A 56 -9.81 2.53 3.56
N LEU A 57 -8.95 2.63 2.55
CA LEU A 57 -9.23 3.43 1.35
C LEU A 57 -10.33 2.78 0.48
N LEU A 58 -10.27 1.46 0.32
CA LEU A 58 -11.30 0.67 -0.39
C LEU A 58 -12.65 0.74 0.32
N THR A 59 -12.67 0.52 1.65
CA THR A 59 -13.90 0.59 2.46
C THR A 59 -14.56 1.96 2.39
N TRP A 60 -13.76 3.04 2.35
CA TRP A 60 -14.24 4.41 2.16
C TRP A 60 -14.84 4.63 0.77
N MET A 61 -14.18 4.13 -0.29
CA MET A 61 -14.67 4.23 -1.67
C MET A 61 -16.01 3.50 -1.87
N ASP A 62 -16.18 2.34 -1.24
CA ASP A 62 -17.34 1.45 -1.45
C ASP A 62 -18.48 1.60 -0.43
N LYS A 63 -18.36 2.46 0.60
CA LYS A 63 -19.32 2.56 1.72
C LYS A 63 -19.53 1.20 2.42
N GLY A 64 -18.50 0.64 3.05
CA GLY A 64 -18.69 -0.39 4.09
C GLY A 64 -19.21 -1.76 3.63
N ARG A 65 -19.18 -2.08 2.33
CA ARG A 65 -19.57 -3.40 1.82
C ARG A 65 -18.46 -4.47 1.90
N PHE A 66 -17.27 -4.09 2.35
CA PHE A 66 -16.22 -5.01 2.83
C PHE A 66 -16.37 -5.22 4.35
N GLY A 67 -17.56 -5.63 4.77
CA GLY A 67 -17.75 -6.31 6.04
C GLY A 67 -17.81 -7.80 5.72
N PHE A 68 -17.01 -8.62 6.40
CA PHE A 68 -17.29 -10.04 6.50
C PHE A 68 -18.78 -10.20 6.84
N LYS A 69 -19.55 -10.80 5.92
CA LYS A 69 -20.80 -11.44 6.28
C LYS A 69 -20.48 -12.81 6.84
#